data_AF-A0A938AUX2-F1
#
_entry.id   AF-A0A938AUX2-F1
#
_cell.length_a   1.000
_cell.length_b   1.000
_cell.length_c   1.000
_cell.angle_alpha   90.00
_cell.angle_beta   90.00
_cell.angle_gamma   90.00
#
_symmetry.space_group_name_H-M   'P 1'
#
loop_
_entity.id
_entity.type
_entity.pdbx_description
1 polymer ?
#
loop_
_entity_poly.entity_id
_entity_poly.type
_entity_poly.pdbx_seq_one_letter_code
_entity_poly.pdbx_strand_id
1 'polypeptide(L)'
;TWNDQWPLTAAGIPSVYLVTKDGSTYRSQWYHTQYDRMDLIEWPYYAKNVKWAFECVKGFDRGIGRLLPYNFTARADQLGDHLDFAALKADGVPDRLVDDLEADHAAFAAAAKRFDENKGLIPWSQREQVNRKLMAIAKELNSSLTALDAWDFTCYPHDQVQWDVEYLNAAIDALPADPATAEENLWSVGQMYYAQYFSEPVYLRHLQRIKPTYYRVNWGGQGHLAPYPRLTDEVDLIQAARLDEAKTKLIAKRDKHLDVLEDRLHDLRMLLQSVADDLDVLVP
;
A
#
# COMPACT_ATOMS: atom_id res chain seq x y z
N THR A 1 -2.96 -17.25 -6.11
CA THR A 1 -2.93 -16.50 -7.37
C THR A 1 -3.13 -15.06 -7.09
N TRP A 2 -2.39 -14.26 -7.84
CA TRP A 2 -2.64 -12.85 -8.02
C TRP A 2 -3.93 -12.62 -8.79
N ASN A 3 -4.58 -11.49 -8.55
CA ASN A 3 -5.84 -11.12 -9.20
C ASN A 3 -5.58 -10.03 -10.25
N ASP A 4 -6.37 -10.00 -11.32
CA ASP A 4 -6.26 -8.97 -12.37
C ASP A 4 -6.82 -7.61 -11.91
N GLN A 5 -7.44 -7.55 -10.73
CA GLN A 5 -8.04 -6.36 -10.16
C GLN A 5 -6.99 -5.38 -9.62
N TRP A 6 -5.89 -5.89 -9.09
CA TRP A 6 -4.85 -5.08 -8.48
C TRP A 6 -4.26 -4.01 -9.43
N PRO A 7 -3.83 -4.33 -10.67
CA PRO A 7 -3.26 -3.33 -11.58
C PRO A 7 -4.29 -2.27 -12.00
N LEU A 8 -5.59 -2.60 -12.03
CA LEU A 8 -6.64 -1.61 -12.24
C LEU A 8 -6.71 -0.63 -11.06
N THR A 9 -6.62 -1.15 -9.83
CA THR A 9 -6.64 -0.33 -8.60
C THR A 9 -5.42 0.58 -8.51
N ALA A 10 -4.23 0.05 -8.80
CA ALA A 10 -2.99 0.83 -8.87
C ALA A 10 -3.03 1.90 -9.97
N ALA A 11 -3.76 1.68 -11.06
CA ALA A 11 -4.01 2.68 -12.10
C ALA A 11 -5.11 3.71 -11.74
N GLY A 12 -5.65 3.64 -10.52
CA GLY A 12 -6.69 4.53 -10.02
C GLY A 12 -8.12 4.09 -10.32
N ILE A 13 -8.35 2.86 -10.79
CA ILE A 13 -9.69 2.33 -11.07
C ILE A 13 -10.17 1.54 -9.85
N PRO A 14 -11.10 2.07 -9.04
CA PRO A 14 -11.64 1.33 -7.91
C PRO A 14 -12.26 0.03 -8.37
N SER A 15 -11.84 -1.05 -7.74
CA SER A 15 -12.14 -2.40 -8.19
C SER A 15 -12.36 -3.31 -6.98
N VAL A 16 -13.14 -4.36 -7.15
CA VAL A 16 -13.45 -5.32 -6.10
C VAL A 16 -13.02 -6.71 -6.53
N TYR A 17 -12.31 -7.42 -5.65
CA TYR A 17 -11.97 -8.82 -5.82
C TYR A 17 -12.71 -9.65 -4.77
N LEU A 18 -13.42 -10.69 -5.21
CA LEU A 18 -14.11 -11.63 -4.33
C LEU A 18 -13.38 -12.96 -4.28
N VAL A 19 -13.09 -13.41 -3.06
CA VAL A 19 -12.56 -14.76 -2.80
C VAL A 19 -13.63 -15.56 -2.09
N THR A 20 -14.17 -16.57 -2.76
CA THR A 20 -15.23 -17.43 -2.20
C THR A 20 -14.85 -18.91 -2.23
N LYS A 21 -13.56 -19.19 -2.01
CA LYS A 21 -12.99 -20.54 -1.99
C LYS A 21 -12.52 -20.86 -0.58
N ASP A 22 -12.52 -22.15 -0.23
CA ASP A 22 -11.82 -22.60 0.98
C ASP A 22 -10.32 -22.28 0.86
N GLY A 23 -9.84 -21.41 1.76
CA GLY A 23 -8.45 -20.96 1.74
C GLY A 23 -7.44 -22.06 2.07
N SER A 24 -7.88 -23.12 2.76
CA SER A 24 -6.99 -24.17 3.28
C SER A 24 -6.84 -25.35 2.32
N THR A 25 -7.95 -26.00 1.93
CA THR A 25 -7.91 -27.23 1.11
C THR A 25 -7.72 -26.89 -0.36
N TYR A 26 -8.54 -25.99 -0.92
CA TYR A 26 -8.48 -25.68 -2.35
C TYR A 26 -7.11 -25.11 -2.74
N ARG A 27 -6.58 -24.15 -1.97
CA ARG A 27 -5.29 -23.50 -2.28
C ARG A 27 -4.08 -24.43 -2.17
N SER A 28 -4.11 -25.40 -1.23
CA SER A 28 -2.96 -26.28 -0.98
C SER A 28 -2.99 -27.59 -1.77
N GLN A 29 -4.17 -28.11 -2.12
CA GLN A 29 -4.29 -29.45 -2.71
C GLN A 29 -4.74 -29.46 -4.16
N TRP A 30 -5.58 -28.51 -4.58
CA TRP A 30 -6.26 -28.60 -5.88
C TRP A 30 -5.84 -27.51 -6.86
N TYR A 31 -5.62 -26.30 -6.34
CA TYR A 31 -5.26 -25.13 -7.13
C TYR A 31 -4.05 -25.36 -8.05
N HIS A 32 -4.16 -25.03 -9.34
CA HIS A 32 -3.11 -25.25 -10.36
C HIS A 32 -2.69 -26.72 -10.57
N THR A 33 -3.56 -27.68 -10.23
CA THR A 33 -3.33 -29.11 -10.49
C THR A 33 -4.42 -29.69 -11.38
N GLN A 34 -4.23 -30.91 -11.85
CA GLN A 34 -5.27 -31.70 -12.52
C GLN A 34 -6.47 -32.05 -11.63
N TYR A 35 -6.40 -31.77 -10.32
CA TYR A 35 -7.47 -32.01 -9.36
C TYR A 35 -8.45 -30.83 -9.24
N ASP A 36 -8.19 -29.69 -9.89
CA ASP A 36 -9.16 -28.59 -10.01
C ASP A 36 -10.25 -28.95 -11.02
N ARG A 37 -11.32 -29.59 -10.51
CA ARG A 37 -12.37 -30.23 -11.32
C ARG A 37 -13.73 -29.57 -11.08
N MET A 38 -14.60 -29.62 -12.08
CA MET A 38 -15.94 -29.01 -12.03
C MET A 38 -16.85 -29.59 -10.94
N ASP A 39 -16.60 -30.82 -10.48
CA ASP A 39 -17.38 -31.46 -9.42
C ASP A 39 -17.09 -30.89 -8.02
N LEU A 40 -16.03 -30.09 -7.88
CA LEU A 40 -15.70 -29.35 -6.66
C LEU A 40 -16.44 -28.01 -6.54
N ILE A 41 -17.12 -27.57 -7.60
CA ILE A 41 -17.77 -26.25 -7.65
C ILE A 41 -19.18 -26.33 -7.06
N GLU A 42 -19.46 -25.53 -6.03
CA GLU A 42 -20.82 -25.32 -5.53
C GLU A 42 -21.59 -24.34 -6.44
N TRP A 43 -22.21 -24.87 -7.49
CA TRP A 43 -22.94 -24.07 -8.49
C TRP A 43 -24.02 -23.13 -7.91
N PRO A 44 -24.84 -23.54 -6.91
CA PRO A 44 -25.81 -22.61 -6.30
C PRO A 44 -25.15 -21.41 -5.61
N TYR A 45 -24.00 -21.61 -4.97
CA TYR A 45 -23.24 -20.51 -4.37
C TYR A 45 -22.59 -19.64 -5.45
N TYR A 46 -21.98 -20.25 -6.47
CA TYR A 46 -21.42 -19.52 -7.61
C TYR A 46 -22.46 -18.61 -8.29
N ALA A 47 -23.71 -19.09 -8.43
CA ALA A 47 -24.80 -18.28 -8.95
C ALA A 47 -25.09 -17.01 -8.11
N LYS A 48 -24.88 -17.07 -6.78
CA LYS A 48 -25.00 -15.88 -5.91
C LYS A 48 -23.91 -14.85 -6.22
N ASN A 49 -22.68 -15.29 -6.47
CA ASN A 49 -21.57 -14.40 -6.85
C ASN A 49 -21.86 -13.70 -8.19
N VAL A 50 -22.35 -14.46 -9.18
CA VAL A 50 -22.74 -13.89 -10.49
C VAL A 50 -23.88 -12.88 -10.34
N LYS A 51 -24.89 -13.20 -9.53
CA LYS A 51 -26.00 -12.28 -9.24
C LYS A 51 -25.52 -11.00 -8.56
N TRP A 52 -24.60 -11.11 -7.59
CA TRP A 52 -24.00 -9.96 -6.93
C TRP A 52 -23.26 -9.07 -7.93
N ALA A 53 -22.39 -9.64 -8.77
CA ALA A 53 -21.65 -8.90 -9.78
C ALA A 53 -22.60 -8.16 -10.75
N PHE A 54 -23.68 -8.83 -11.18
CA PHE A 54 -24.70 -8.22 -12.02
C PHE A 54 -25.41 -7.04 -11.34
N GLU A 55 -25.79 -7.16 -10.06
CA GLU A 55 -26.44 -6.05 -9.34
C GLU A 55 -25.47 -4.89 -9.09
N CYS A 56 -24.17 -5.13 -8.93
CA CYS A 56 -23.15 -4.07 -8.90
C CYS A 56 -23.09 -3.30 -10.22
N VAL A 57 -22.93 -4.01 -11.36
CA VAL A 57 -22.90 -3.39 -12.70
C VAL A 57 -24.17 -2.58 -12.95
N LYS A 58 -25.33 -3.18 -12.67
CA LYS A 58 -26.63 -2.52 -12.79
C LYS A 58 -26.77 -1.31 -11.86
N GLY A 59 -26.15 -1.35 -10.68
CA GLY A 59 -26.07 -0.21 -9.76
C GLY A 59 -25.34 0.98 -10.37
N PHE A 60 -24.21 0.73 -11.04
CA PHE A 60 -23.46 1.74 -11.78
C PHE A 60 -24.21 2.22 -13.05
N ASP A 61 -24.83 1.32 -13.81
CA ASP A 61 -25.52 1.64 -15.07
C ASP A 61 -26.87 2.35 -14.90
N ARG A 62 -27.58 2.14 -13.77
CA ARG A 62 -28.82 2.88 -13.45
C ARG A 62 -28.59 4.38 -13.19
N GLY A 63 -27.35 4.86 -13.34
CA GLY A 63 -26.85 6.14 -12.87
C GLY A 63 -26.99 7.34 -13.80
N ILE A 64 -27.82 7.32 -14.85
CA ILE A 64 -28.05 8.55 -15.65
C ILE A 64 -28.62 9.64 -14.71
N GLY A 65 -27.78 10.65 -14.42
CA GLY A 65 -28.10 11.74 -13.48
C GLY A 65 -28.05 11.36 -11.99
N ARG A 66 -27.41 10.25 -11.59
CA ARG A 66 -27.09 9.94 -10.19
C ARG A 66 -25.62 10.23 -9.91
N LEU A 67 -25.29 10.49 -8.65
CA LEU A 67 -23.89 10.59 -8.24
C LEU A 67 -23.25 9.21 -8.18
N LEU A 68 -21.97 9.14 -8.54
CA LEU A 68 -21.17 7.93 -8.38
C LEU A 68 -21.05 7.58 -6.89
N PRO A 69 -21.15 6.29 -6.52
CA PRO A 69 -21.28 5.85 -5.13
C PRO A 69 -19.92 5.75 -4.41
N TYR A 70 -19.03 6.72 -4.58
CA TYR A 70 -17.77 6.73 -3.85
C TYR A 70 -17.98 6.98 -2.37
N ASN A 71 -17.12 6.37 -1.56
CA ASN A 71 -17.12 6.50 -0.11
C ASN A 71 -15.74 6.98 0.35
N PHE A 72 -15.57 8.30 0.43
CA PHE A 72 -14.30 8.90 0.84
C PHE A 72 -14.10 8.89 2.36
N THR A 73 -15.18 8.81 3.15
CA THR A 73 -15.05 8.68 4.62
C THR A 73 -14.43 7.33 4.98
N ALA A 74 -14.89 6.24 4.37
CA ALA A 74 -14.26 4.93 4.55
C ALA A 74 -12.79 4.90 4.10
N ARG A 75 -12.42 5.69 3.07
CA ARG A 75 -11.02 5.83 2.67
C ARG A 75 -10.20 6.61 3.70
N ALA A 76 -10.75 7.69 4.24
CA ALA A 76 -10.08 8.47 5.29
C ALA A 76 -9.87 7.66 6.57
N ASP A 77 -10.88 6.89 6.99
CA ASP A 77 -10.81 6.00 8.15
C ASP A 77 -9.73 4.93 7.93
N GLN A 78 -9.77 4.23 6.80
CA GLN A 78 -8.77 3.20 6.50
C GLN A 78 -7.34 3.76 6.41
N LEU A 79 -7.16 4.97 5.88
CA LEU A 79 -5.84 5.60 5.87
C LEU A 79 -5.39 5.97 7.29
N GLY A 80 -6.31 6.44 8.13
CA GLY A 80 -6.04 6.77 9.54
C GLY A 80 -5.57 5.55 10.34
N ASP A 81 -6.12 4.37 10.06
CA ASP A 81 -5.68 3.10 10.68
C ASP A 81 -4.22 2.73 10.35
N HIS A 82 -3.64 3.34 9.31
CA HIS A 82 -2.25 3.13 8.87
C HIS A 82 -1.32 4.32 9.18
N LEU A 83 -1.83 5.35 9.87
CA LEU A 83 -1.06 6.52 10.26
C LEU A 83 -0.88 6.55 11.78
N ASP A 84 0.07 5.76 12.28
CA ASP A 84 0.52 5.88 13.67
C ASP A 84 1.50 7.06 13.80
N PHE A 85 0.95 8.25 14.06
CA PHE A 85 1.73 9.48 14.20
C PHE A 85 2.77 9.41 15.33
N ALA A 86 2.52 8.63 16.39
CA ALA A 86 3.48 8.47 17.48
C ALA A 86 4.65 7.59 17.05
N ALA A 87 4.36 6.49 16.35
CA ALA A 87 5.38 5.62 15.76
C ALA A 87 6.25 6.38 14.76
N LEU A 88 5.65 7.14 13.84
CA LEU A 88 6.40 7.94 12.86
C LEU A 88 7.42 8.90 13.51
N LYS A 89 7.05 9.57 14.60
CA LYS A 89 7.98 10.41 15.37
C LYS A 89 9.06 9.60 16.05
N ALA A 90 8.70 8.45 16.63
CA ALA A 90 9.65 7.53 17.27
C ALA A 90 10.65 6.95 16.26
N ASP A 91 10.23 6.76 15.01
CA ASP A 91 11.07 6.28 13.91
C ASP A 91 12.08 7.32 13.40
N GLY A 92 11.89 8.58 13.80
CA GLY A 92 12.77 9.69 13.50
C GLY A 92 12.21 10.68 12.48
N VAL A 93 10.97 10.51 12.01
CA VAL A 93 10.33 11.48 11.10
C VAL A 93 10.20 12.83 11.83
N PRO A 94 10.54 13.97 11.19
CA PRO A 94 10.48 15.28 11.83
C PRO A 94 9.09 15.58 12.40
N ASP A 95 9.01 15.97 13.67
CA ASP A 95 7.74 16.27 14.37
C ASP A 95 6.82 17.18 13.55
N ARG A 96 7.38 18.24 12.96
CA ARG A 96 6.63 19.18 12.12
C ARG A 96 5.98 18.50 10.90
N LEU A 97 6.66 17.55 10.27
CA LEU A 97 6.10 16.82 9.13
C LEU A 97 4.94 15.94 9.58
N VAL A 98 5.09 15.26 10.72
CA VAL A 98 4.04 14.40 11.28
C VAL A 98 2.82 15.22 11.73
N ASP A 99 3.04 16.33 12.45
CA ASP A 99 1.96 17.22 12.90
C ASP A 99 1.18 17.80 11.72
N ASP A 100 1.89 18.22 10.67
CA ASP A 100 1.23 18.71 9.47
C ASP A 100 0.46 17.59 8.75
N LEU A 101 0.99 16.36 8.69
CA LEU A 101 0.30 15.21 8.09
C LEU A 101 -0.97 14.85 8.86
N GLU A 102 -0.93 14.89 10.19
CA GLU A 102 -2.10 14.69 11.04
C GLU A 102 -3.18 15.75 10.74
N ALA A 103 -2.78 17.02 10.60
CA ALA A 103 -3.70 18.09 10.22
C ALA A 103 -4.30 17.89 8.81
N ASP A 104 -3.48 17.50 7.83
CA ASP A 104 -3.91 17.25 6.45
C ASP A 104 -4.85 16.03 6.36
N HIS A 105 -4.59 14.96 7.11
CA HIS A 105 -5.50 13.81 7.24
C HIS A 105 -6.84 14.21 7.87
N ALA A 106 -6.81 14.97 8.96
CA ALA A 106 -8.02 15.48 9.61
C ALA A 106 -8.84 16.38 8.67
N ALA A 107 -8.18 17.22 7.87
CA ALA A 107 -8.83 18.06 6.87
C ALA A 107 -9.49 17.23 5.77
N PHE A 108 -8.81 16.22 5.23
CA PHE A 108 -9.36 15.27 4.26
C PHE A 108 -10.57 14.52 4.84
N ALA A 109 -10.47 13.98 6.05
CA ALA A 109 -11.57 13.28 6.71
C ALA A 109 -12.79 14.19 6.90
N ALA A 110 -12.56 15.45 7.29
CA ALA A 110 -13.63 16.44 7.44
C ALA A 110 -14.28 16.80 6.09
N ALA A 111 -13.49 16.98 5.02
CA ALA A 111 -14.00 17.24 3.67
C ALA A 111 -14.80 16.04 3.12
N ALA A 112 -14.29 14.82 3.31
CA ALA A 112 -15.00 13.59 2.96
C ALA A 112 -16.35 13.47 3.67
N LYS A 113 -16.39 13.80 4.97
CA LYS A 113 -17.63 13.82 5.76
C LYS A 113 -18.60 14.91 5.27
N ARG A 114 -18.12 16.14 5.05
CA ARG A 114 -18.94 17.23 4.48
C ARG A 114 -19.53 16.83 3.13
N PHE A 115 -18.72 16.23 2.26
CA PHE A 115 -19.20 15.70 0.99
C PHE A 115 -20.30 14.67 1.20
N ASP A 116 -20.10 13.68 2.08
CA ASP A 116 -21.09 12.62 2.32
C ASP A 116 -22.43 13.15 2.84
N GLU A 117 -22.37 14.11 3.78
CA GLU A 117 -23.55 14.76 4.37
C GLU A 117 -24.30 15.66 3.37
N ASN A 118 -23.58 16.33 2.46
CA ASN A 118 -24.15 17.36 1.59
C ASN A 118 -24.33 16.92 0.12
N LYS A 119 -23.83 15.76 -0.30
CA LYS A 119 -23.95 15.26 -1.70
C LYS A 119 -25.41 15.15 -2.17
N GLY A 120 -26.37 15.00 -1.25
CA GLY A 120 -27.80 15.01 -1.55
C GLY A 120 -28.32 16.36 -2.07
N LEU A 121 -27.65 17.46 -1.72
CA LEU A 121 -28.01 18.83 -2.11
C LEU A 121 -27.55 19.18 -3.54
N ILE A 122 -26.69 18.35 -4.15
CA ILE A 122 -26.14 18.59 -5.48
C ILE A 122 -27.28 18.54 -6.53
N PRO A 123 -27.56 19.65 -7.23
CA PRO A 123 -28.62 19.71 -8.23
C PRO A 123 -28.43 18.67 -9.33
N TRP A 124 -29.54 18.05 -9.77
CA TRP A 124 -29.50 17.01 -10.80
C TRP A 124 -28.77 17.45 -12.08
N SER A 125 -28.93 18.71 -12.46
CA SER A 125 -28.26 19.34 -13.62
C SER A 125 -26.73 19.42 -13.51
N GLN A 126 -26.17 19.36 -12.29
CA GLN A 126 -24.72 19.45 -12.05
C GLN A 126 -24.05 18.09 -11.86
N ARG A 127 -24.83 17.01 -11.66
CA ARG A 127 -24.31 15.70 -11.27
C ARG A 127 -23.35 15.07 -12.29
N GLU A 128 -23.51 15.35 -13.57
CA GLU A 128 -22.57 14.87 -14.59
C GLU A 128 -21.19 15.51 -14.41
N GLN A 129 -21.14 16.83 -14.19
CA GLN A 129 -19.90 17.55 -13.92
C GLN A 129 -19.27 17.10 -12.61
N VAL A 130 -20.08 16.95 -11.54
CA VAL A 130 -19.62 16.43 -10.25
C VAL A 130 -19.07 15.01 -10.42
N ASN A 131 -19.73 14.13 -11.15
CA ASN A 131 -19.25 12.77 -11.40
C ASN A 131 -17.89 12.75 -12.10
N ARG A 132 -17.64 13.66 -13.07
CA ARG A 132 -16.31 13.78 -13.69
C ARG A 132 -15.23 14.11 -12.66
N LYS A 133 -15.50 15.05 -11.77
CA LYS A 133 -14.58 15.40 -10.67
C LYS A 133 -14.42 14.24 -9.69
N LEU A 134 -15.51 13.59 -9.29
CA LEU A 134 -15.47 12.43 -8.42
C LEU A 134 -14.63 11.28 -8.99
N MET A 135 -14.71 11.00 -10.29
CA MET A 135 -13.84 10.02 -10.94
C MET A 135 -12.38 10.46 -10.93
N ALA A 136 -12.10 11.76 -11.12
CA ALA A 136 -10.73 12.28 -11.05
C ALA A 136 -10.14 12.13 -9.64
N ILE A 137 -10.89 12.54 -8.61
CA ILE A 137 -10.52 12.38 -7.20
C ILE A 137 -10.29 10.90 -6.87
N ALA A 138 -11.23 10.02 -7.24
CA ALA A 138 -11.10 8.59 -6.98
C ALA A 138 -9.91 7.96 -7.72
N LYS A 139 -9.59 8.46 -8.91
CA LYS A 139 -8.42 8.03 -9.68
C LYS A 139 -7.14 8.42 -8.98
N GLU A 140 -7.01 9.69 -8.62
CA GLU A 140 -5.83 10.24 -7.95
C GLU A 140 -5.60 9.55 -6.61
N LEU A 141 -6.63 9.47 -5.75
CA LEU A 141 -6.54 8.76 -4.47
C LEU A 141 -6.10 7.30 -4.66
N ASN A 142 -6.77 6.53 -5.52
CA ASN A 142 -6.44 5.11 -5.63
C ASN A 142 -5.06 4.90 -6.25
N SER A 143 -4.66 5.68 -7.25
CA SER A 143 -3.31 5.53 -7.83
C SER A 143 -2.21 5.92 -6.84
N SER A 144 -2.47 6.92 -6.00
CA SER A 144 -1.47 7.44 -5.05
C SER A 144 -1.47 6.70 -3.72
N LEU A 145 -2.55 5.99 -3.35
CA LEU A 145 -2.67 5.28 -2.07
C LEU A 145 -2.58 3.75 -2.21
N THR A 146 -2.31 3.24 -3.41
CA THR A 146 -2.17 1.80 -3.65
C THR A 146 -0.73 1.47 -3.99
N ALA A 147 -0.10 0.66 -3.14
CA ALA A 147 1.21 0.09 -3.36
C ALA A 147 1.21 -1.42 -3.04
N LEU A 148 2.36 -2.06 -3.26
CA LEU A 148 2.68 -3.38 -2.73
C LEU A 148 3.74 -3.26 -1.64
N ASP A 149 3.74 -4.20 -0.71
CA ASP A 149 4.84 -4.42 0.21
C ASP A 149 5.84 -5.46 -0.37
N ALA A 150 6.89 -5.78 0.38
CA ALA A 150 7.91 -6.77 0.00
C ALA A 150 7.36 -8.20 -0.18
N TRP A 151 6.19 -8.49 0.36
CA TRP A 151 5.53 -9.79 0.29
C TRP A 151 4.41 -9.83 -0.75
N ASP A 152 4.34 -8.78 -1.56
CA ASP A 152 3.24 -8.53 -2.47
C ASP A 152 1.89 -8.50 -1.69
N PHE A 153 1.77 -7.81 -0.56
CA PHE A 153 0.45 -7.42 -0.03
C PHE A 153 0.14 -5.99 -0.42
N THR A 154 -1.13 -5.69 -0.65
CA THR A 154 -1.55 -4.31 -0.89
C THR A 154 -1.37 -3.51 0.40
N CYS A 155 -0.63 -2.40 0.31
CA CYS A 155 -0.38 -1.48 1.41
C CYS A 155 -0.49 -0.02 0.93
N TYR A 156 -0.39 0.92 1.85
CA TYR A 156 -0.14 2.32 1.49
C TYR A 156 1.34 2.50 1.11
N PRO A 157 1.68 3.50 0.27
CA PRO A 157 3.04 3.65 -0.22
C PRO A 157 4.09 3.93 0.87
N HIS A 158 3.71 4.49 2.02
CA HIS A 158 4.63 4.74 3.13
C HIS A 158 4.87 3.49 4.00
N ASP A 159 3.87 2.61 4.14
CA ASP A 159 3.87 1.47 5.06
C ASP A 159 5.18 0.65 5.02
N GLN A 160 5.57 0.16 3.83
CA GLN A 160 6.78 -0.67 3.70
C GLN A 160 8.06 0.06 4.15
N VAL A 161 8.17 1.36 3.84
CA VAL A 161 9.38 2.12 4.18
C VAL A 161 9.41 2.41 5.68
N GLN A 162 8.25 2.66 6.28
CA GLN A 162 8.13 2.79 7.73
C GLN A 162 8.55 1.49 8.43
N TRP A 163 8.00 0.34 8.03
CA TRP A 163 8.41 -0.96 8.59
C TRP A 163 9.91 -1.21 8.44
N ASP A 164 10.49 -0.87 7.28
CA ASP A 164 11.94 -0.99 7.07
C ASP A 164 12.73 -0.10 8.04
N VAL A 165 12.27 1.12 8.32
CA VAL A 165 12.89 2.02 9.31
C VAL A 165 12.74 1.47 10.72
N GLU A 166 11.58 0.96 11.12
CA GLU A 166 11.33 0.33 12.41
C GLU A 166 12.31 -0.85 12.65
N TYR A 167 12.43 -1.76 11.67
CA TYR A 167 13.36 -2.89 11.75
C TYR A 167 14.83 -2.43 11.76
N LEU A 168 15.19 -1.40 11.00
CA LEU A 168 16.54 -0.83 11.04
C LEU A 168 16.86 -0.20 12.40
N ASN A 169 15.93 0.55 12.98
CA ASN A 169 16.07 1.13 14.33
C ASN A 169 16.26 0.01 15.36
N ALA A 170 15.42 -1.03 15.33
CA ALA A 170 15.55 -2.19 16.21
C ALA A 170 16.90 -2.91 16.08
N ALA A 171 17.40 -3.08 14.86
CA ALA A 171 18.71 -3.68 14.63
C ALA A 171 19.88 -2.80 15.15
N ILE A 172 19.77 -1.48 14.97
CA ILE A 172 20.76 -0.50 15.48
C ILE A 172 20.80 -0.50 17.01
N ASP A 173 19.64 -0.58 17.66
CA ASP A 173 19.50 -0.58 19.11
C ASP A 173 20.02 -1.88 19.75
N ALA A 174 19.80 -3.01 19.08
CA ALA A 174 20.33 -4.30 19.52
C ALA A 174 21.88 -4.32 19.48
N LEU A 175 22.53 -3.61 18.55
CA LEU A 175 23.99 -3.59 18.45
C LEU A 175 24.65 -2.64 19.48
N PRO A 176 25.79 -3.03 20.07
CA PRO A 176 26.52 -4.29 19.88
C PRO A 176 26.10 -5.42 20.85
N ALA A 177 25.11 -5.19 21.71
CA ALA A 177 24.78 -6.07 22.83
C ALA A 177 24.17 -7.42 22.41
N ASP A 178 23.35 -7.42 21.36
CA ASP A 178 22.64 -8.59 20.84
C ASP A 178 22.70 -8.67 19.31
N PRO A 179 23.81 -9.18 18.74
CA PRO A 179 23.99 -9.33 17.30
C PRO A 179 22.98 -10.27 16.64
N ALA A 180 22.46 -11.26 17.38
CA ALA A 180 21.50 -12.23 16.84
C ALA A 180 20.14 -11.57 16.61
N THR A 181 19.66 -10.79 17.59
CA THR A 181 18.44 -9.97 17.43
C THR A 181 18.62 -8.92 16.33
N ALA A 182 19.81 -8.32 16.21
CA ALA A 182 20.07 -7.38 15.12
C ALA A 182 19.91 -8.06 13.74
N GLU A 183 20.55 -9.22 13.55
CA GLU A 183 20.46 -9.99 12.31
C GLU A 183 19.02 -10.41 11.98
N GLU A 184 18.25 -10.87 12.98
CA GLU A 184 16.82 -11.21 12.82
C GLU A 184 16.00 -10.02 12.30
N ASN A 185 16.20 -8.83 12.87
CA ASN A 185 15.51 -7.63 12.40
C ASN A 185 15.91 -7.25 10.97
N LEU A 186 17.19 -7.36 10.60
CA LEU A 186 17.65 -7.07 9.24
C LEU A 186 17.01 -7.99 8.19
N TRP A 187 16.60 -9.20 8.57
CA TRP A 187 15.89 -10.11 7.67
C TRP A 187 14.46 -9.70 7.34
N SER A 188 13.86 -8.90 8.20
CA SER A 188 12.52 -8.35 7.99
C SER A 188 12.52 -7.06 7.16
N VAL A 189 13.69 -6.48 6.90
CA VAL A 189 13.83 -5.28 6.07
C VAL A 189 13.68 -5.63 4.59
N GLY A 190 12.60 -5.16 3.98
CA GLY A 190 12.32 -5.31 2.55
C GLY A 190 12.44 -6.76 2.08
N GLN A 191 13.31 -6.96 1.09
CA GLN A 191 13.54 -8.27 0.47
C GLN A 191 14.74 -9.03 1.06
N MET A 192 15.28 -8.60 2.21
CA MET A 192 16.49 -9.19 2.80
C MET A 192 16.32 -10.67 3.16
N TYR A 193 15.11 -11.13 3.44
CA TYR A 193 14.80 -12.56 3.58
C TYR A 193 15.34 -13.40 2.42
N TYR A 194 15.21 -12.94 1.17
CA TYR A 194 15.72 -13.67 0.00
C TYR A 194 17.25 -13.68 -0.09
N ALA A 195 17.93 -12.70 0.51
CA ALA A 195 19.39 -12.66 0.53
C ALA A 195 19.99 -13.83 1.33
N GLN A 196 19.23 -14.43 2.25
CA GLN A 196 19.67 -15.61 3.01
C GLN A 196 19.74 -16.88 2.14
N TYR A 197 18.88 -16.98 1.12
CA TYR A 197 18.73 -18.20 0.31
C TYR A 197 19.44 -18.11 -1.05
N PHE A 198 19.83 -16.91 -1.47
CA PHE A 198 20.44 -16.66 -2.76
C PHE A 198 21.87 -16.15 -2.64
N SER A 199 22.73 -16.56 -3.57
CA SER A 199 24.01 -15.89 -3.78
C SER A 199 23.78 -14.41 -4.07
N GLU A 200 24.68 -13.54 -3.62
CA GLU A 200 24.57 -12.09 -3.82
C GLU A 200 24.24 -11.67 -5.27
N PRO A 201 24.86 -12.22 -6.34
CA PRO A 201 24.50 -11.83 -7.71
C PRO A 201 23.04 -12.15 -8.08
N VAL A 202 22.47 -13.21 -7.51
CA VAL A 202 21.07 -13.59 -7.72
C VAL A 202 20.15 -12.65 -6.95
N TYR A 203 20.49 -12.33 -5.71
CA TYR A 203 19.74 -11.35 -4.90
C TYR A 203 19.74 -9.95 -5.55
N LEU A 204 20.89 -9.45 -6.00
CA LEU A 204 20.97 -8.16 -6.68
C LEU A 204 20.17 -8.14 -7.99
N ARG A 205 20.14 -9.26 -8.72
CA ARG A 205 19.27 -9.40 -9.90
C ARG A 205 17.78 -9.38 -9.52
N HIS A 206 17.41 -9.98 -8.39
CA HIS A 206 16.04 -9.90 -7.87
C HIS A 206 15.67 -8.44 -7.54
N LEU A 207 16.50 -7.73 -6.78
CA LEU A 207 16.28 -6.30 -6.49
C LEU A 207 16.20 -5.43 -7.75
N GLN A 208 16.98 -5.73 -8.80
CA GLN A 208 16.87 -5.02 -10.07
C GLN A 208 15.52 -5.26 -10.76
N ARG A 209 15.00 -6.50 -10.68
CA ARG A 209 13.75 -6.91 -11.33
C ARG A 209 12.50 -6.35 -10.68
N ILE A 210 12.55 -5.87 -9.45
CA ILE A 210 11.38 -5.31 -8.74
C ILE A 210 11.35 -3.78 -8.77
N LYS A 211 12.38 -3.13 -9.32
CA LYS A 211 12.40 -1.68 -9.50
C LYS A 211 11.28 -1.20 -10.43
N PRO A 212 10.63 -0.06 -10.13
CA PRO A 212 9.69 0.61 -11.02
C PRO A 212 10.20 0.86 -12.44
N THR A 213 11.50 1.06 -12.58
CA THR A 213 12.15 1.34 -13.87
C THR A 213 12.54 0.10 -14.67
N TYR A 214 12.22 -1.11 -14.21
CA TYR A 214 12.60 -2.33 -14.90
C TYR A 214 11.83 -2.48 -16.22
N TYR A 215 12.55 -2.78 -17.31
CA TYR A 215 12.03 -2.72 -18.70
C TYR A 215 10.91 -3.71 -19.04
N ARG A 216 10.59 -4.68 -18.17
CA ARG A 216 9.45 -5.59 -18.36
C ARG A 216 8.34 -5.17 -17.43
N VAL A 217 7.12 -5.08 -17.96
CA VAL A 217 5.92 -4.91 -17.14
C VAL A 217 5.87 -6.06 -16.13
N ASN A 218 6.05 -5.71 -14.88
CA ASN A 218 5.99 -6.59 -13.73
C ASN A 218 5.11 -5.92 -12.68
N TRP A 219 4.50 -6.74 -11.84
CA TRP A 219 3.66 -6.29 -10.74
C TRP A 219 4.43 -5.33 -9.83
N GLY A 220 5.70 -5.62 -9.53
CA GLY A 220 6.56 -4.74 -8.74
C GLY A 220 6.78 -3.34 -9.34
N GLY A 221 6.75 -3.19 -10.67
CA GLY A 221 6.93 -1.90 -11.33
C GLY A 221 5.64 -1.10 -11.46
N GLN A 222 4.49 -1.77 -11.46
CA GLN A 222 3.18 -1.14 -11.26
C GLN A 222 2.85 -0.97 -9.77
N GLY A 223 3.59 -1.64 -8.89
CA GLY A 223 3.50 -1.77 -7.43
C GLY A 223 3.78 -0.53 -6.60
N HIS A 224 4.23 0.57 -7.22
CA HIS A 224 4.74 1.76 -6.54
C HIS A 224 5.76 1.47 -5.40
N LEU A 225 6.52 0.36 -5.53
CA LEU A 225 7.47 -0.12 -4.53
C LEU A 225 8.54 0.92 -4.23
N ALA A 226 8.88 1.06 -2.95
CA ALA A 226 10.07 1.79 -2.54
C ALA A 226 11.34 1.02 -2.91
N PRO A 227 12.47 1.71 -3.12
CA PRO A 227 13.75 1.04 -3.26
C PRO A 227 14.14 0.33 -1.95
N TYR A 228 14.27 -0.99 -1.99
CA TYR A 228 14.75 -1.76 -0.82
C TYR A 228 16.23 -1.50 -0.53
N PRO A 229 16.65 -1.49 0.74
CA PRO A 229 18.04 -1.34 1.09
C PRO A 229 18.76 -2.68 0.86
N ARG A 230 19.93 -2.64 0.24
CA ARG A 230 20.85 -3.79 0.23
C ARG A 230 21.54 -3.83 1.58
N LEU A 231 21.38 -4.87 2.39
CA LEU A 231 21.99 -4.96 3.74
C LEU A 231 22.99 -6.12 3.90
N THR A 232 23.38 -6.78 2.81
CA THR A 232 24.31 -7.94 2.84
C THR A 232 25.65 -7.59 3.47
N ASP A 233 26.22 -6.43 3.15
CA ASP A 233 27.51 -5.99 3.68
C ASP A 233 27.45 -5.77 5.21
N GLU A 234 26.32 -5.28 5.73
CA GLU A 234 26.13 -5.04 7.16
C GLU A 234 25.93 -6.36 7.91
N VAL A 235 25.22 -7.32 7.31
CA VAL A 235 25.12 -8.67 7.86
C VAL A 235 26.48 -9.35 7.90
N ASP A 236 27.27 -9.26 6.83
CA ASP A 236 28.63 -9.84 6.79
C ASP A 236 29.52 -9.25 7.90
N LEU A 237 29.38 -7.95 8.18
CA LEU A 237 30.08 -7.31 9.29
C LEU A 237 29.61 -7.81 10.66
N ILE A 238 28.31 -8.01 10.85
CA ILE A 238 27.74 -8.59 12.08
C ILE A 238 28.30 -10.01 12.28
N GLN A 239 28.26 -10.85 11.25
CA GLN A 239 28.75 -12.23 11.28
C GLN A 239 30.27 -12.30 11.49
N ALA A 240 31.03 -11.29 11.02
CA ALA A 240 32.46 -11.14 11.29
C ALA A 240 32.79 -10.47 12.63
N ALA A 241 31.79 -10.24 13.50
CA ALA A 241 31.91 -9.56 14.80
C ALA A 241 32.46 -8.11 14.73
N ARG A 242 32.31 -7.44 13.58
CA ARG A 242 32.67 -6.02 13.37
C ARG A 242 31.48 -5.11 13.66
N LEU A 243 30.98 -5.19 14.89
CA LEU A 243 29.67 -4.67 15.29
C LEU A 243 29.55 -3.14 15.23
N ASP A 244 30.57 -2.40 15.64
CA ASP A 244 30.54 -0.93 15.61
C ASP A 244 30.52 -0.39 14.17
N GLU A 245 31.22 -1.07 13.27
CA GLU A 245 31.23 -0.73 11.84
C GLU A 245 29.89 -1.08 11.18
N ALA A 246 29.32 -2.23 11.52
CA ALA A 246 27.97 -2.60 11.10
C ALA A 246 26.95 -1.55 11.55
N LYS A 247 26.96 -1.18 12.84
CA LYS A 247 26.06 -0.18 13.42
C LYS A 247 26.20 1.17 12.71
N THR A 248 27.43 1.63 12.45
CA THR A 248 27.68 2.89 11.73
C THR A 248 27.07 2.87 10.32
N LYS A 249 27.23 1.76 9.59
CA LYS A 249 26.67 1.61 8.25
C LYS A 249 25.15 1.47 8.24
N LEU A 250 24.59 0.78 9.24
CA LEU A 250 23.14 0.65 9.42
C LEU A 250 22.50 2.01 9.68
N ILE A 251 23.07 2.86 10.55
CA ILE A 251 22.60 4.24 10.77
C ILE A 251 22.57 5.00 9.45
N ALA A 252 23.66 4.96 8.68
CA ALA A 252 23.72 5.67 7.39
C ALA A 252 22.71 5.14 6.34
N LYS A 253 22.25 3.88 6.46
CA LYS A 253 21.21 3.32 5.58
C LYS A 253 19.80 3.63 6.10
N ARG A 254 19.60 3.58 7.41
CA ARG A 254 18.39 4.03 8.09
C ARG A 254 18.09 5.48 7.74
N ASP A 255 19.07 6.37 7.85
CA ASP A 255 18.89 7.80 7.55
C ASP A 255 18.44 8.01 6.09
N LYS A 256 19.01 7.27 5.13
CA LYS A 256 18.56 7.31 3.73
C LYS A 256 17.15 6.76 3.51
N HIS A 257 16.74 5.77 4.30
CA HIS A 257 15.38 5.26 4.24
C HIS A 257 14.38 6.20 4.90
N LEU A 258 14.82 6.91 5.94
CA LEU A 258 14.05 7.98 6.54
C LEU A 258 13.80 9.12 5.53
N ASP A 259 14.81 9.52 4.74
CA ASP A 259 14.62 10.48 3.65
C ASP A 259 13.51 10.01 2.66
N VAL A 260 13.51 8.73 2.30
CA VAL A 260 12.49 8.15 1.39
C VAL A 260 11.11 8.10 2.05
N LEU A 261 11.04 7.84 3.35
CA LEU A 261 9.79 7.89 4.12
C LEU A 261 9.25 9.33 4.15
N GLU A 262 10.10 10.30 4.48
CA GLU A 262 9.75 11.73 4.51
C GLU A 262 9.21 12.20 3.15
N ASP A 263 9.86 11.86 2.03
CA ASP A 263 9.38 12.18 0.69
C ASP A 263 7.97 11.61 0.43
N ARG A 264 7.72 10.36 0.82
CA ARG A 264 6.41 9.71 0.65
C ARG A 264 5.33 10.32 1.51
N LEU A 265 5.66 10.71 2.74
CA LEU A 265 4.73 11.42 3.61
C LEU A 265 4.44 12.83 3.09
N HIS A 266 5.42 13.51 2.50
CA HIS A 266 5.20 14.77 1.79
C HIS A 266 4.26 14.61 0.59
N ASP A 267 4.46 13.59 -0.25
CA ASP A 267 3.56 13.30 -1.38
C ASP A 267 2.14 12.99 -0.88
N LEU A 268 2.01 12.21 0.20
CA LEU A 268 0.73 11.93 0.84
C LEU A 268 0.04 13.20 1.32
N ARG A 269 0.75 14.12 1.96
CA ARG A 269 0.19 15.41 2.39
C ARG A 269 -0.36 16.23 1.22
N MET A 270 0.44 16.38 0.16
CA MET A 270 0.04 17.12 -1.03
C MET A 270 -1.23 16.52 -1.67
N LEU A 271 -1.33 15.19 -1.71
CA LEU A 271 -2.52 14.48 -2.15
C LEU A 271 -3.73 14.79 -1.26
N LEU A 272 -3.59 14.68 0.06
CA LEU A 272 -4.69 14.88 1.01
C LEU A 272 -5.24 16.31 0.96
N GLN A 273 -4.36 17.30 0.86
CA GLN A 273 -4.74 18.71 0.68
C GLN A 273 -5.51 18.92 -0.62
N SER A 274 -4.94 18.46 -1.75
CA SER A 274 -5.57 18.56 -3.08
C SER A 274 -6.96 17.95 -3.09
N VAL A 275 -7.10 16.74 -2.54
CA VAL A 275 -8.37 16.01 -2.50
C VAL A 275 -9.37 16.68 -1.54
N ALA A 276 -8.94 17.20 -0.39
CA ALA A 276 -9.81 17.91 0.54
C ALA A 276 -10.41 19.16 -0.13
N ASP A 277 -9.58 19.98 -0.76
CA ASP A 277 -10.01 21.16 -1.52
C ASP A 277 -10.98 20.78 -2.65
N ASP A 278 -10.65 19.72 -3.39
CA ASP A 278 -11.50 19.24 -4.49
C ASP A 278 -12.86 18.73 -4.02
N LEU A 279 -12.93 18.08 -2.85
CA LEU A 279 -14.20 17.61 -2.27
C LEU A 279 -15.06 18.76 -1.76
N ASP A 280 -14.45 19.76 -1.13
CA ASP A 280 -15.16 20.91 -0.57
C ASP A 280 -15.86 21.74 -1.66
N VAL A 281 -15.26 21.86 -2.85
CA VAL A 281 -15.89 22.58 -3.97
C VAL A 281 -17.01 21.79 -4.67
N LEU A 282 -17.25 20.52 -4.31
CA LEU A 282 -18.33 19.70 -4.88
C LEU A 282 -19.68 19.89 -4.20
N VAL A 283 -19.68 20.39 -2.97
CA VAL A 283 -20.90 20.58 -2.18
C VAL A 283 -21.16 22.06 -1.87
N PRO A 284 -22.43 22.47 -1.74
CA PRO A 284 -22.80 23.85 -1.38
C PRO A 284 -22.38 24.25 0.03
#